data_AF-A0A4S8RCC8-F1
#
_entry.id   AF-A0A4S8RCC8-F1
#
_cell.length_a   1.000
_cell.length_b   1.000
_cell.length_c   1.000
_cell.angle_alpha   90.00
_cell.angle_beta   90.00
_cell.angle_gamma   90.00
#
_symmetry.space_group_name_H-M   'P 1'
#
loop_
_entity.id
_entity.type
_entity.pdbx_description
1 polymer ?
#
loop_
_entity_poly.entity_id
_entity_poly.type
_entity_poly.pdbx_seq_one_letter_code
_entity_poly.pdbx_strand_id
1 'polypeptide(L)'
;MATEQHPLAVDPDMVDDLPQPVPYTPADASIPERIECIVPLSVHPSLIDPKNKGLYVDKAVSPGDVLFTIKKPLFAIVEQNNTRLRTCDNCFAYQSVERGLGTVSTVERNTETAIPFDQCGSCGVHHYCDERCQKEAFEHHHKHECLTFVDFLSEEPLAESFIERTDFRFVLRFLCMAKAGLLTEEIMRDFFTAPIGNLYDFGPSTETSYRNLSLNMKFLAKSPVHEDSIFHILCYAVHQFIPMYQPFICRFNRHDISYWNTSSPTSIPCGYCYEPFITIMRNDCNANTREYFDGKAYILQANCTIPANTEITRRFSSWNDYEARRLEFMRKEKLDCKCTLCIRGNLGPTGDLRERMLSIYVDNYKPEVDEEKLKEQLSIDHRIIADLKTYGFGHDCPGLRRACMSLFGGQFDLDSRTKTQDYKGSLRLLLTVYYLIDPVACPAPSPEERIKVLHFLIVIAYIGENSRSKVSEIVLTMRKFIYHWRSQLVQYSRQMGGPNTRIAKFHRNAFAEDLEDGNILVYTNKDDLVKELNGWFKLLGLDQMTSEQILRT
;
A
#
# COMPACT_ATOMS: atom_id res chain seq x y z
N MET A 1 22.09 -15.50 -46.38
CA MET A 1 21.91 -16.94 -46.60
C MET A 1 20.96 -17.44 -45.53
N ALA A 2 19.67 -17.37 -45.82
CA ALA A 2 18.60 -17.82 -44.93
C ALA A 2 18.47 -19.34 -45.08
N THR A 3 18.64 -20.07 -43.98
CA THR A 3 18.26 -21.48 -43.90
C THR A 3 16.82 -21.52 -43.41
N GLU A 4 15.95 -22.11 -44.24
CA GLU A 4 14.55 -22.40 -43.91
C GLU A 4 14.50 -23.27 -42.65
N GLN A 5 13.90 -22.76 -41.57
CA GLN A 5 13.46 -23.58 -40.46
C GLN A 5 12.06 -24.10 -40.78
N HIS A 6 11.89 -25.43 -40.69
CA HIS A 6 10.59 -26.07 -40.78
C HIS A 6 9.62 -25.50 -39.71
N PRO A 7 8.34 -25.23 -40.06
CA PRO A 7 7.33 -24.89 -39.08
C PRO A 7 7.20 -26.01 -38.07
N LEU A 8 7.29 -25.67 -36.77
CA LEU A 8 6.79 -26.54 -35.71
C LEU A 8 5.30 -26.75 -35.97
N ALA A 9 4.93 -27.98 -36.30
CA ALA A 9 3.54 -28.42 -36.35
C ALA A 9 2.99 -28.34 -34.91
N VAL A 10 2.36 -27.21 -34.60
CA VAL A 10 1.43 -27.11 -33.48
C VAL A 10 0.11 -27.66 -34.02
N ASP A 11 -0.38 -28.71 -33.37
CA ASP A 11 -1.68 -29.30 -33.66
C ASP A 11 -2.77 -28.22 -33.57
N PRO A 12 -3.44 -27.86 -34.68
CA PRO A 12 -4.53 -26.89 -34.68
C PRO A 12 -5.68 -27.29 -33.76
N ASP A 13 -5.81 -28.59 -33.46
CA ASP A 13 -6.90 -29.13 -32.65
C ASP A 13 -6.67 -28.95 -31.13
N MET A 14 -5.49 -28.47 -30.68
CA MET A 14 -5.29 -28.08 -29.28
C MET A 14 -5.96 -26.74 -28.89
N VAL A 15 -6.45 -25.96 -29.86
CA VAL A 15 -6.98 -24.61 -29.63
C VAL A 15 -8.51 -24.58 -29.55
N ASP A 16 -9.21 -25.49 -30.24
CA ASP A 16 -10.67 -25.65 -30.12
C ASP A 16 -11.10 -26.44 -28.86
N ASP A 17 -10.14 -27.09 -28.19
CA ASP A 17 -10.31 -27.80 -26.92
C ASP A 17 -9.84 -26.97 -25.70
N LEU A 18 -9.67 -25.65 -25.84
CA LEU A 18 -9.70 -24.79 -24.66
C LEU A 18 -11.08 -24.93 -24.04
N PRO A 19 -11.20 -25.37 -22.77
CA PRO A 19 -12.51 -25.60 -22.20
C PRO A 19 -13.33 -24.31 -22.33
N GLN A 20 -14.44 -24.36 -23.08
CA GLN A 20 -15.53 -23.43 -22.83
C GLN A 20 -15.73 -23.42 -21.32
N PRO A 21 -15.89 -22.26 -20.66
CA PRO A 21 -15.88 -22.14 -19.21
C PRO A 21 -16.75 -23.24 -18.60
N VAL A 22 -16.10 -24.31 -18.17
CA VAL A 22 -16.79 -25.51 -17.73
C VAL A 22 -17.48 -25.10 -16.45
N PRO A 23 -18.76 -25.44 -16.25
CA PRO A 23 -19.39 -25.25 -14.96
C PRO A 23 -18.50 -25.89 -13.90
N TYR A 24 -17.95 -25.03 -13.05
CA TYR A 24 -16.93 -25.39 -12.06
C TYR A 24 -17.37 -26.60 -11.23
N THR A 25 -16.54 -27.63 -11.20
CA THR A 25 -16.69 -28.74 -10.26
C THR A 25 -15.89 -28.43 -8.98
N PRO A 26 -16.53 -28.41 -7.79
CA PRO A 26 -15.89 -28.05 -6.51
C PRO A 26 -14.68 -28.89 -6.07
N ALA A 27 -14.35 -29.98 -6.78
CA ALA A 27 -13.37 -30.98 -6.34
C ALA A 27 -11.90 -30.56 -6.51
N ASP A 28 -11.59 -29.53 -7.32
CA ASP A 28 -10.21 -29.25 -7.77
C ASP A 28 -9.58 -27.99 -7.15
N ALA A 29 -10.21 -27.33 -6.16
CA ALA A 29 -9.64 -26.12 -5.57
C ALA A 29 -8.63 -26.46 -4.46
N SER A 30 -7.38 -26.70 -4.85
CA SER A 30 -6.26 -26.81 -3.92
C SER A 30 -5.52 -25.48 -3.77
N ILE A 31 -4.82 -25.31 -2.65
CA ILE A 31 -3.91 -24.19 -2.45
C ILE A 31 -2.59 -24.53 -3.17
N PRO A 32 -2.08 -23.68 -4.07
CA PRO A 32 -0.84 -23.98 -4.80
C PRO A 32 0.35 -24.21 -3.85
N GLU A 33 1.21 -25.18 -4.15
CA GLU A 33 2.33 -25.57 -3.27
C GLU A 33 3.31 -24.42 -2.95
N ARG A 34 3.39 -23.42 -3.83
CA ARG A 34 4.23 -22.22 -3.64
C ARG A 34 3.71 -21.26 -2.57
N ILE A 35 2.47 -21.45 -2.09
CA ILE A 35 1.87 -20.67 -1.01
C ILE A 35 2.26 -21.32 0.31
N GLU A 36 3.02 -20.59 1.13
CA GLU A 36 3.40 -21.06 2.46
C GLU A 36 2.29 -20.74 3.46
N CYS A 37 1.39 -21.70 3.69
CA CYS A 37 0.35 -21.61 4.71
C CYS A 37 0.95 -21.74 6.12
N ILE A 38 0.82 -20.70 6.93
CA ILE A 38 1.26 -20.68 8.32
C ILE A 38 0.17 -21.24 9.24
N VAL A 39 -1.09 -21.04 8.86
CA VAL A 39 -2.26 -21.66 9.49
C VAL A 39 -2.96 -22.59 8.49
N PRO A 40 -3.74 -23.58 8.95
CA PRO A 40 -4.54 -24.41 8.06
C PRO A 40 -5.62 -23.57 7.34
N LEU A 41 -5.64 -23.67 6.02
CA LEU A 41 -6.55 -22.95 5.14
C LEU A 41 -7.22 -23.92 4.17
N SER A 42 -8.42 -23.56 3.76
CA SER A 42 -9.20 -24.32 2.78
C SER A 42 -9.85 -23.40 1.75
N VAL A 43 -10.11 -23.93 0.56
CA VAL A 43 -10.81 -23.22 -0.51
C VAL A 43 -12.16 -23.87 -0.74
N HIS A 44 -13.22 -23.07 -0.67
CA HIS A 44 -14.60 -23.49 -0.84
C HIS A 44 -15.36 -22.46 -1.70
N PRO A 45 -16.60 -22.75 -2.16
CA PRO A 45 -17.46 -21.69 -2.67
C PRO A 45 -17.57 -20.53 -1.66
N SER A 46 -17.47 -19.30 -2.14
CA SER A 46 -17.56 -18.12 -1.29
C SER A 46 -19.00 -17.95 -0.76
N LEU A 47 -19.14 -17.58 0.52
CA LEU A 47 -20.44 -17.22 1.08
C LEU A 47 -20.86 -15.81 0.66
N ILE A 48 -19.88 -14.96 0.35
CA ILE A 48 -20.08 -13.57 -0.10
C ILE A 48 -20.46 -13.53 -1.58
N ASP A 49 -19.85 -14.41 -2.40
CA ASP A 49 -20.13 -14.54 -3.82
C ASP A 49 -20.19 -16.02 -4.23
N PRO A 50 -21.36 -16.67 -4.11
CA PRO A 50 -21.52 -18.11 -4.35
C PRO A 50 -21.13 -18.60 -5.76
N LYS A 51 -20.93 -17.69 -6.71
CA LYS A 51 -20.45 -18.02 -8.07
C LYS A 51 -18.94 -18.22 -8.13
N ASN A 52 -18.21 -17.78 -7.11
CA ASN A 52 -16.76 -17.75 -7.05
C ASN A 52 -16.23 -18.52 -5.84
N LYS A 53 -14.92 -18.75 -5.84
CA LYS A 53 -14.20 -19.34 -4.71
C LYS A 53 -14.01 -18.30 -3.59
N GLY A 54 -13.95 -18.79 -2.37
CA GLY A 54 -13.53 -18.08 -1.17
C GLY A 54 -12.44 -18.88 -0.44
N LEU A 55 -11.60 -18.18 0.31
CA LEU A 55 -10.56 -18.76 1.14
C LEU A 55 -11.03 -18.76 2.59
N TYR A 56 -10.77 -19.80 3.36
CA TYR A 56 -11.26 -19.95 4.74
C TYR A 56 -10.12 -20.31 5.68
N VAL A 57 -10.23 -19.88 6.94
CA VAL A 57 -9.37 -20.37 8.03
C VAL A 57 -10.01 -21.62 8.65
N ASP A 58 -9.29 -22.74 8.77
CA ASP A 58 -9.87 -23.95 9.39
C ASP A 58 -9.79 -23.91 10.93
N LYS A 59 -8.98 -22.98 11.46
CA LYS A 59 -8.79 -22.75 12.89
C LYS A 59 -8.92 -21.27 13.21
N ALA A 60 -9.33 -20.98 14.45
CA ALA A 60 -9.40 -19.61 14.92
C ALA A 60 -8.00 -18.98 14.93
N VAL A 61 -7.91 -17.73 14.50
CA VAL A 61 -6.67 -16.93 14.50
C VAL A 61 -6.88 -15.61 15.22
N SER A 62 -5.80 -15.08 15.79
CA SER A 62 -5.79 -13.83 16.54
C SER A 62 -5.38 -12.64 15.67
N PRO A 63 -5.74 -11.40 16.05
CA PRO A 63 -5.24 -10.21 15.37
C PRO A 63 -3.70 -10.21 15.31
N GLY A 64 -3.13 -9.99 14.13
CA GLY A 64 -1.69 -10.00 13.89
C GLY A 64 -1.11 -11.38 13.54
N ASP A 65 -1.88 -12.46 13.54
CA ASP A 65 -1.38 -13.75 13.07
C ASP A 65 -1.17 -13.73 11.55
N VAL A 66 0.00 -14.19 11.10
CA VAL A 66 0.27 -14.39 9.67
C VAL A 66 -0.46 -15.66 9.22
N LEU A 67 -1.26 -15.53 8.16
CA LEU A 67 -2.08 -16.62 7.63
C LEU A 67 -1.31 -17.44 6.61
N PHE A 68 -0.77 -16.77 5.61
CA PHE A 68 0.12 -17.36 4.61
C PHE A 68 1.08 -16.32 4.05
N THR A 69 2.14 -16.80 3.41
CA THR A 69 3.08 -15.97 2.67
C THR A 69 3.32 -16.51 1.26
N ILE A 70 3.58 -15.60 0.32
CA ILE A 70 4.02 -15.94 -1.03
C ILE A 70 5.38 -15.28 -1.20
N LYS A 71 6.45 -16.06 -1.00
CA LYS A 71 7.83 -15.55 -1.05
C LYS A 71 8.19 -14.91 -2.39
N LYS A 72 7.62 -15.43 -3.47
CA LYS A 72 7.78 -14.93 -4.84
C LYS A 72 6.41 -15.01 -5.54
N PRO A 73 5.61 -13.93 -5.53
CA PRO A 73 4.43 -13.84 -6.36
C PRO A 73 4.77 -14.12 -7.82
N LEU A 74 3.83 -14.67 -8.58
CA LEU A 74 4.08 -15.10 -9.96
C LEU A 74 4.59 -13.94 -10.83
N PHE A 75 3.99 -12.76 -10.70
CA PHE A 75 4.48 -11.55 -11.35
C PHE A 75 4.40 -10.36 -10.39
N ALA A 76 5.52 -9.65 -10.31
CA ALA A 76 5.63 -8.37 -9.64
C ALA A 76 6.27 -7.39 -10.63
N ILE A 77 5.59 -6.27 -10.92
CA ILE A 77 6.01 -5.28 -11.91
C ILE A 77 6.21 -3.95 -11.23
N VAL A 78 7.39 -3.35 -11.39
CA VAL A 78 7.71 -2.04 -10.81
C VAL A 78 6.78 -0.95 -11.34
N GLU A 79 6.45 0.04 -10.51
CA GLU A 79 5.59 1.19 -10.86
C GLU A 79 6.15 2.03 -12.04
N GLN A 80 5.34 2.92 -12.59
CA GLN A 80 5.67 3.78 -13.75
C GLN A 80 6.57 4.97 -13.40
N ASN A 81 7.05 5.67 -14.43
CA ASN A 81 7.73 6.96 -14.40
C ASN A 81 8.99 6.98 -13.52
N ASN A 82 9.23 8.10 -12.82
CA ASN A 82 10.39 8.29 -11.96
C ASN A 82 10.54 7.22 -10.87
N THR A 83 9.44 6.55 -10.48
CA THR A 83 9.50 5.44 -9.53
C THR A 83 10.22 4.24 -10.13
N ARG A 84 10.01 3.95 -11.43
CA ARG A 84 10.71 2.87 -12.15
C ARG A 84 12.23 3.02 -12.11
N LEU A 85 12.71 4.24 -12.32
CA LEU A 85 14.14 4.57 -12.34
C LEU A 85 14.79 4.51 -10.96
N ARG A 86 13.97 4.50 -9.90
CA ARG A 86 14.39 4.56 -8.49
C ARG A 86 14.03 3.31 -7.70
N THR A 87 13.60 2.25 -8.38
CA THR A 87 13.19 0.98 -7.79
C THR A 87 13.95 -0.16 -8.44
N CYS A 88 14.44 -1.11 -7.65
CA CYS A 88 15.01 -2.33 -8.16
C CYS A 88 13.92 -3.28 -8.69
N ASP A 89 14.06 -3.74 -9.93
CA ASP A 89 13.11 -4.64 -10.61
C ASP A 89 13.01 -6.05 -9.98
N ASN A 90 14.01 -6.47 -9.20
CA ASN A 90 13.99 -7.76 -8.50
C ASN A 90 13.46 -7.66 -7.07
N CYS A 91 14.05 -6.78 -6.25
CA CYS A 91 13.82 -6.78 -4.81
C CYS A 91 12.89 -5.66 -4.32
N PHE A 92 12.46 -4.78 -5.23
CA PHE A 92 11.61 -3.62 -4.95
C PHE A 92 12.20 -2.64 -3.94
N ALA A 93 13.52 -2.70 -3.70
CA ALA A 93 14.22 -1.66 -2.99
C ALA A 93 14.07 -0.36 -3.77
N TYR A 94 13.51 0.64 -3.12
CA TYR A 94 13.34 2.00 -3.59
C TYR A 94 14.22 2.97 -2.80
N GLN A 95 14.81 3.93 -3.50
CA GLN A 95 15.35 5.13 -2.87
C GLN A 95 15.20 6.36 -3.77
N SER A 96 14.74 7.46 -3.18
CA SER A 96 14.69 8.77 -3.83
C SER A 96 15.32 9.83 -2.95
N VAL A 97 15.94 10.83 -3.58
CA VAL A 97 16.08 12.15 -2.97
C VAL A 97 14.98 13.00 -3.56
N GLU A 98 14.05 13.47 -2.73
CA GLU A 98 12.99 14.37 -3.18
C GLU A 98 13.24 15.76 -2.62
N ARG A 99 13.01 16.78 -3.47
CA ARG A 99 13.22 18.17 -3.07
C ARG A 99 12.32 18.47 -1.88
N GLY A 100 12.94 18.76 -0.75
CA GLY A 100 12.22 19.00 0.49
C GLY A 100 11.50 17.77 1.03
N LEU A 101 11.95 16.53 0.76
CA LEU A 101 11.57 15.28 1.47
C LEU A 101 12.75 14.50 2.04
N GLY A 102 13.96 14.97 1.77
CA GLY A 102 15.17 14.31 2.19
C GLY A 102 15.40 13.03 1.39
N THR A 103 16.17 12.12 1.98
CA THR A 103 16.38 10.80 1.38
C THR A 103 15.32 9.83 1.87
N VAL A 104 14.53 9.32 0.94
CA VAL A 104 13.49 8.34 1.18
C VAL A 104 14.01 6.95 0.78
N SER A 105 13.98 5.95 1.66
CA SER A 105 14.45 4.58 1.40
C SER A 105 13.50 3.51 1.95
N THR A 106 13.50 2.34 1.31
CA THR A 106 12.81 1.11 1.77
C THR A 106 13.80 0.04 2.26
N VAL A 107 15.09 0.37 2.27
CA VAL A 107 16.16 -0.49 2.76
C VAL A 107 17.00 0.25 3.79
N GLU A 108 17.44 -0.50 4.79
CA GLU A 108 18.36 -0.01 5.81
C GLU A 108 19.76 0.14 5.19
N ARG A 109 20.07 1.33 4.69
CA ARG A 109 21.41 1.77 4.31
C ARG A 109 21.68 3.12 4.98
N ASN A 110 22.96 3.46 5.16
CA ASN A 110 23.33 4.81 5.58
C ASN A 110 22.72 5.80 4.56
N THR A 111 21.86 6.70 5.03
CA THR A 111 21.09 7.65 4.22
C THR A 111 21.95 8.58 3.37
N GLU A 112 23.25 8.64 3.67
CA GLU A 112 24.25 9.42 2.91
C GLU A 112 24.74 8.71 1.64
N THR A 113 24.53 7.41 1.50
CA THR A 113 24.90 6.65 0.30
C THR A 113 23.67 6.34 -0.55
N ALA A 114 23.61 6.95 -1.73
CA ALA A 114 22.60 6.63 -2.73
C ALA A 114 22.76 5.18 -3.22
N ILE A 115 21.66 4.49 -3.46
CA ILE A 115 21.61 3.19 -4.13
C ILE A 115 21.88 3.45 -5.61
N PRO A 116 22.94 2.86 -6.18
CA PRO A 116 23.12 2.88 -7.63
C PRO A 116 22.06 1.95 -8.22
N PHE A 117 20.99 2.54 -8.76
CA PHE A 117 20.01 1.80 -9.54
C PHE A 117 20.56 1.65 -10.96
N ASP A 118 21.41 0.64 -11.15
CA ASP A 118 22.08 0.39 -12.41
C ASP A 118 21.07 -0.10 -13.45
N GLN A 119 21.02 0.61 -14.58
CA GLN A 119 20.17 0.29 -15.71
C GLN A 119 20.75 -0.92 -16.47
N CYS A 120 19.88 -1.78 -16.99
CA CYS A 120 20.30 -2.80 -17.94
C CYS A 120 20.92 -2.15 -19.18
N GLY A 121 22.21 -2.43 -19.44
CA GLY A 121 22.94 -1.86 -20.57
C GLY A 121 22.46 -2.33 -21.95
N SER A 122 21.55 -3.30 -22.04
CA SER A 122 20.96 -3.74 -23.31
C SER A 122 19.60 -3.08 -23.56
N CYS A 123 18.58 -3.37 -22.75
CA CYS A 123 17.23 -2.86 -23.00
C CYS A 123 16.97 -1.45 -22.46
N GLY A 124 17.75 -0.96 -21.49
CA GLY A 124 17.46 0.32 -20.83
C GLY A 124 16.20 0.35 -19.94
N VAL A 125 15.42 -0.73 -19.87
CA VAL A 125 14.11 -0.72 -19.19
C VAL A 125 14.23 -0.99 -17.68
N HIS A 126 14.95 -2.03 -17.29
CA HIS A 126 15.03 -2.46 -15.90
C HIS A 126 16.22 -1.83 -15.16
N HIS A 127 16.03 -1.61 -13.86
CA HIS A 127 17.03 -1.03 -12.96
C HIS A 127 17.26 -1.95 -11.76
N TYR A 128 18.50 -2.03 -11.26
CA TYR A 128 18.90 -2.95 -10.21
C TYR A 128 19.73 -2.27 -9.13
N CYS A 129 19.50 -2.62 -7.86
CA CYS A 129 20.25 -2.03 -6.75
C CYS A 129 21.64 -2.65 -6.52
N ASP A 130 21.88 -3.84 -7.10
CA ASP A 130 23.15 -4.57 -7.06
C ASP A 130 23.18 -5.67 -8.14
N GLU A 131 24.38 -6.20 -8.43
CA GLU A 131 24.63 -7.25 -9.42
C GLU A 131 23.87 -8.56 -9.10
N ARG A 132 23.69 -8.87 -7.80
CA ARG A 132 22.93 -10.04 -7.38
C ARG A 132 21.47 -9.93 -7.84
N CYS A 133 20.84 -8.78 -7.64
CA CYS A 133 19.46 -8.54 -8.08
C CYS A 133 19.33 -8.59 -9.59
N GLN A 134 20.32 -8.07 -10.33
CA GLN A 134 20.35 -8.17 -11.78
C GLN A 134 20.42 -9.64 -12.23
N LYS A 135 21.32 -10.45 -11.65
CA LYS A 135 21.47 -11.87 -11.97
C LYS A 135 20.20 -12.67 -11.68
N GLU A 136 19.62 -12.50 -10.48
CA GLU A 136 18.38 -13.17 -10.11
C GLU A 136 17.20 -12.83 -11.06
N ALA A 137 17.03 -11.55 -11.41
CA ALA A 137 16.00 -11.14 -12.37
C ALA A 137 16.26 -11.67 -13.78
N PHE A 138 17.52 -11.64 -14.22
CA PHE A 138 17.93 -12.15 -15.52
C PHE A 138 17.64 -13.64 -15.66
N GLU A 139 17.98 -14.44 -14.64
CA GLU A 139 17.69 -15.87 -14.61
C GLU A 139 16.20 -16.18 -14.67
N HIS A 140 15.38 -15.39 -13.96
CA HIS A 140 13.93 -15.60 -13.79
C HIS A 140 13.08 -15.16 -14.98
N HIS A 141 13.20 -13.91 -15.42
CA HIS A 141 12.29 -13.32 -16.41
C HIS A 141 13.01 -12.44 -17.43
N HIS A 142 13.98 -11.63 -17.00
CA HIS A 142 14.47 -10.52 -17.82
C HIS A 142 15.20 -11.02 -19.08
N LYS A 143 15.93 -12.14 -19.05
CA LYS A 143 16.56 -12.70 -20.27
C LYS A 143 15.57 -12.99 -21.40
N HIS A 144 14.29 -13.21 -21.07
CA HIS A 144 13.24 -13.55 -22.03
C HIS A 144 12.51 -12.32 -22.62
N GLU A 145 12.53 -11.19 -21.92
CA GLU A 145 11.88 -9.93 -22.35
C GLU A 145 12.89 -8.86 -22.81
N CYS A 146 14.18 -8.99 -22.46
CA CYS A 146 15.21 -7.98 -22.75
C CYS A 146 15.30 -7.62 -24.24
N LEU A 147 15.45 -8.63 -25.11
CA LEU A 147 15.53 -8.39 -26.56
C LEU A 147 14.21 -7.86 -27.12
N THR A 148 13.07 -8.32 -26.61
CA THR A 148 11.76 -7.81 -27.00
C THR A 148 11.62 -6.31 -26.72
N PHE A 149 12.15 -5.84 -25.58
CA PHE A 149 12.21 -4.41 -25.30
C PHE A 149 13.17 -3.66 -26.22
N VAL A 150 14.33 -4.23 -26.55
CA VAL A 150 15.28 -3.62 -27.51
C VAL A 150 14.62 -3.43 -28.86
N ASP A 151 14.03 -4.49 -29.40
CA ASP A 151 13.34 -4.47 -30.69
C ASP A 151 12.20 -3.43 -30.67
N PHE A 152 11.36 -3.46 -29.63
CA PHE A 152 10.23 -2.53 -29.48
C PHE A 152 10.67 -1.07 -29.43
N LEU A 153 11.69 -0.74 -28.63
CA LEU A 153 12.23 0.62 -28.52
C LEU A 153 12.85 1.11 -29.83
N SER A 154 13.34 0.21 -30.68
CA SER A 154 13.96 0.55 -31.95
C SER A 154 12.95 0.75 -33.10
N GLU A 155 11.83 0.02 -33.05
CA GLU A 155 10.85 -0.03 -34.15
C GLU A 155 9.62 0.86 -33.90
N GLU A 156 9.23 1.08 -32.64
CA GLU A 156 7.95 1.71 -32.30
C GLU A 156 8.12 3.08 -31.61
N PRO A 157 7.74 4.20 -32.25
CA PRO A 157 7.93 5.55 -31.70
C PRO A 157 7.24 5.81 -30.35
N LEU A 158 6.20 5.04 -30.03
CA LEU A 158 5.45 5.16 -28.77
C LEU A 158 5.86 4.10 -27.72
N ALA A 159 6.91 3.31 -27.97
CA ALA A 159 7.33 2.23 -27.10
C ALA A 159 7.53 2.67 -25.65
N GLU A 160 8.17 3.83 -25.42
CA GLU A 160 8.37 4.38 -24.07
C GLU A 160 7.05 4.56 -23.31
N SER A 161 6.03 5.11 -23.95
CA SER A 161 4.70 5.31 -23.35
C SER A 161 4.03 3.99 -22.95
N PHE A 162 4.19 2.94 -23.78
CA PHE A 162 3.68 1.61 -23.45
C PHE A 162 4.48 0.95 -22.33
N ILE A 163 5.81 1.04 -22.35
CA ILE A 163 6.69 0.47 -21.33
C ILE A 163 6.42 1.09 -19.97
N GLU A 164 6.02 2.36 -19.89
CA GLU A 164 5.66 2.94 -18.59
C GLU A 164 4.46 2.23 -17.95
N ARG A 165 3.51 1.72 -18.75
CA ARG A 165 2.33 1.05 -18.23
C ARG A 165 2.66 -0.33 -17.62
N THR A 166 2.15 -0.54 -16.41
CA THR A 166 2.40 -1.76 -15.61
C THR A 166 1.63 -2.97 -16.13
N ASP A 167 0.41 -2.78 -16.64
CA ASP A 167 -0.37 -3.80 -17.31
C ASP A 167 0.32 -4.31 -18.58
N PHE A 168 0.87 -3.41 -19.40
CA PHE A 168 1.65 -3.77 -20.59
C PHE A 168 2.89 -4.58 -20.22
N ARG A 169 3.71 -4.12 -19.26
CA ARG A 169 4.90 -4.87 -18.82
C ARG A 169 4.54 -6.23 -18.22
N PHE A 170 3.43 -6.32 -17.45
CA PHE A 170 2.93 -7.59 -16.95
C PHE A 170 2.59 -8.56 -18.08
N VAL A 171 1.75 -8.15 -19.03
CA VAL A 171 1.32 -9.03 -20.12
C VAL A 171 2.50 -9.39 -21.02
N LEU A 172 3.42 -8.47 -21.29
CA LEU A 172 4.63 -8.77 -22.07
C LEU A 172 5.49 -9.82 -21.36
N ARG A 173 5.74 -9.65 -20.05
CA ARG A 173 6.47 -10.61 -19.23
C ARG A 173 5.80 -11.99 -19.23
N PHE A 174 4.47 -12.01 -19.06
CA PHE A 174 3.67 -13.23 -19.13
C PHE A 174 3.87 -13.96 -20.47
N LEU A 175 3.77 -13.25 -21.59
CA LEU A 175 3.91 -13.83 -22.93
C LEU A 175 5.33 -14.32 -23.23
N CYS A 176 6.35 -13.56 -22.83
CA CYS A 176 7.74 -13.96 -22.98
C CYS A 176 8.07 -15.20 -22.14
N MET A 177 7.54 -15.29 -20.92
CA MET A 177 7.70 -16.47 -20.06
C MET A 177 6.92 -17.68 -20.59
N ALA A 178 5.70 -17.48 -21.10
CA ALA A 178 4.90 -18.55 -21.73
C ALA A 178 5.63 -19.15 -22.93
N LYS A 179 6.13 -18.29 -23.83
CA LYS A 179 6.93 -18.69 -25.00
C LYS A 179 8.20 -19.45 -24.62
N ALA A 180 8.81 -19.11 -23.49
CA ALA A 180 9.99 -19.78 -22.97
C ALA A 180 9.68 -21.10 -22.23
N GLY A 181 8.40 -21.50 -22.13
CA GLY A 181 7.99 -22.71 -21.41
C GLY A 181 8.14 -22.61 -19.88
N LEU A 182 8.16 -21.39 -19.33
CA LEU A 182 8.33 -21.16 -17.89
C LEU A 182 7.00 -21.12 -17.11
N LEU A 183 5.86 -21.06 -17.80
CA LEU A 183 4.54 -21.10 -17.18
C LEU A 183 3.96 -22.51 -17.36
N THR A 184 3.65 -23.17 -16.24
CA THR A 184 3.00 -24.49 -16.28
C THR A 184 1.53 -24.35 -16.68
N GLU A 185 0.93 -25.43 -17.18
CA GLU A 185 -0.51 -25.48 -17.49
C GLU A 185 -1.38 -25.11 -16.28
N GLU A 186 -0.95 -25.47 -15.07
CA GLU A 186 -1.62 -25.09 -13.82
C GLU A 186 -1.57 -23.58 -13.59
N ILE A 187 -0.40 -22.95 -13.73
CA ILE A 187 -0.26 -21.49 -13.59
C ILE A 187 -1.08 -20.76 -14.65
N MET A 188 -1.04 -21.22 -15.90
CA MET A 188 -1.84 -20.64 -16.98
C MET A 188 -3.34 -20.72 -16.65
N ARG A 189 -3.81 -21.89 -16.24
CA ARG A 189 -5.20 -22.13 -15.81
C ARG A 189 -5.60 -21.24 -14.65
N ASP A 190 -4.74 -21.03 -13.66
CA ASP A 190 -5.01 -20.14 -12.53
C ASP A 190 -5.32 -18.72 -13.00
N PHE A 191 -4.56 -18.17 -13.95
CA PHE A 191 -4.85 -16.85 -14.53
C PHE A 191 -6.16 -16.82 -15.31
N PHE A 192 -6.47 -17.86 -16.09
CA PHE A 192 -7.68 -17.91 -16.91
C PHE A 192 -8.96 -18.20 -16.12
N THR A 193 -8.84 -18.84 -14.95
CA THR A 193 -9.97 -19.23 -14.10
C THR A 193 -10.10 -18.39 -12.85
N ALA A 194 -9.22 -17.41 -12.65
CA ALA A 194 -9.39 -16.45 -11.58
C ALA A 194 -10.80 -15.82 -11.66
N PRO A 195 -11.35 -15.39 -10.52
CA PRO A 195 -12.56 -14.59 -10.45
C PRO A 195 -12.28 -13.21 -11.07
N ILE A 196 -12.54 -13.16 -12.36
CA ILE A 196 -12.27 -12.04 -13.25
C ILE A 196 -13.69 -11.44 -13.28
N GLY A 197 -13.93 -10.31 -12.61
CA GLY A 197 -15.26 -9.71 -12.36
C GLY A 197 -16.06 -9.35 -13.62
N ASN A 198 -16.60 -8.14 -13.73
CA ASN A 198 -17.28 -7.69 -14.96
C ASN A 198 -16.29 -7.22 -16.04
N LEU A 199 -15.18 -7.94 -16.27
CA LEU A 199 -14.07 -7.46 -17.10
C LEU A 199 -14.31 -7.42 -18.59
N TYR A 200 -15.39 -8.00 -19.09
CA TYR A 200 -15.76 -7.84 -20.49
C TYR A 200 -16.72 -6.68 -20.69
N ASP A 201 -17.10 -5.98 -19.62
CA ASP A 201 -18.06 -4.90 -19.67
C ASP A 201 -17.38 -3.56 -19.97
N PHE A 202 -16.67 -3.57 -21.09
CA PHE A 202 -16.10 -2.39 -21.72
C PHE A 202 -17.14 -1.75 -22.64
N GLY A 203 -17.07 -0.43 -22.79
CA GLY A 203 -17.70 0.20 -23.95
C GLY A 203 -17.06 -0.32 -25.25
N PRO A 204 -17.80 -0.38 -26.38
CA PRO A 204 -17.30 -1.00 -27.63
C PRO A 204 -15.94 -0.47 -28.11
N SER A 205 -15.66 0.82 -27.91
CA SER A 205 -14.38 1.44 -28.26
C SER A 205 -13.21 0.97 -27.40
N THR A 206 -13.47 0.72 -26.12
CA THR A 206 -12.46 0.26 -25.17
C THR A 206 -12.13 -1.19 -25.45
N GLU A 207 -13.14 -2.05 -25.65
CA GLU A 207 -12.92 -3.45 -26.04
C GLU A 207 -12.07 -3.56 -27.30
N THR A 208 -12.43 -2.82 -28.36
CA THR A 208 -11.68 -2.78 -29.62
C THR A 208 -10.21 -2.40 -29.39
N SER A 209 -9.96 -1.41 -28.52
CA SER A 209 -8.61 -0.96 -28.19
C SER A 209 -7.80 -2.06 -27.49
N TYR A 210 -8.40 -2.79 -26.55
CA TYR A 210 -7.73 -3.90 -25.85
C TYR A 210 -7.51 -5.11 -26.76
N ARG A 211 -8.43 -5.41 -27.69
CA ARG A 211 -8.24 -6.47 -28.70
C ARG A 211 -7.09 -6.14 -29.65
N ASN A 212 -7.02 -4.91 -30.14
CA ASN A 212 -5.90 -4.45 -30.95
C ASN A 212 -4.57 -4.51 -30.18
N LEU A 213 -4.58 -4.11 -28.89
CA LEU A 213 -3.40 -4.24 -28.04
C LEU A 213 -2.99 -5.71 -27.88
N SER A 214 -3.95 -6.62 -27.71
CA SER A 214 -3.70 -8.06 -27.59
C SER A 214 -2.98 -8.64 -28.80
N LEU A 215 -3.46 -8.28 -30.00
CA LEU A 215 -2.83 -8.65 -31.28
C LEU A 215 -1.40 -8.11 -31.37
N ASN A 216 -1.21 -6.82 -31.09
CA ASN A 216 0.11 -6.19 -31.14
C ASN A 216 1.09 -6.84 -30.14
N MET A 217 0.64 -7.16 -28.93
CA MET A 217 1.46 -7.83 -27.92
C MET A 217 1.80 -9.26 -28.32
N LYS A 218 0.89 -9.97 -29.00
CA LYS A 218 1.17 -11.30 -29.58
C LYS A 218 2.33 -11.24 -30.56
N PHE A 219 2.27 -10.30 -31.52
CA PHE A 219 3.31 -10.11 -32.52
C PHE A 219 4.63 -9.67 -31.89
N LEU A 220 4.59 -8.72 -30.97
CA LEU A 220 5.77 -8.20 -30.28
C LEU A 220 6.50 -9.30 -29.49
N ALA A 221 5.78 -10.08 -28.68
CA ALA A 221 6.38 -11.19 -27.92
C ALA A 221 6.74 -12.39 -28.81
N LYS A 222 6.19 -12.46 -30.03
CA LYS A 222 6.14 -13.64 -30.90
C LYS A 222 5.60 -14.84 -30.10
N SER A 223 4.50 -14.60 -29.40
CA SER A 223 3.92 -15.51 -28.41
C SER A 223 3.07 -16.58 -29.08
N PRO A 224 3.13 -17.85 -28.61
CA PRO A 224 2.21 -18.90 -29.06
C PRO A 224 0.79 -18.74 -28.49
N VAL A 225 0.59 -17.88 -27.50
CA VAL A 225 -0.71 -17.70 -26.83
C VAL A 225 -1.74 -17.11 -27.79
N HIS A 226 -2.97 -17.64 -27.77
CA HIS A 226 -4.08 -17.17 -28.59
C HIS A 226 -4.47 -15.72 -28.24
N GLU A 227 -4.93 -14.93 -29.21
CA GLU A 227 -5.22 -13.51 -29.00
C GLU A 227 -6.34 -13.25 -27.98
N ASP A 228 -7.38 -14.10 -27.94
CA ASP A 228 -8.43 -14.00 -26.92
C ASP A 228 -7.92 -14.30 -25.52
N SER A 229 -6.95 -15.21 -25.38
CA SER A 229 -6.27 -15.46 -24.12
C SER A 229 -5.43 -14.25 -23.70
N ILE A 230 -4.76 -13.58 -24.64
CA ILE A 230 -4.01 -12.35 -24.35
C ILE A 230 -4.96 -11.22 -23.91
N PHE A 231 -6.09 -11.07 -24.61
CA PHE A 231 -7.14 -10.13 -24.24
C PHE A 231 -7.65 -10.40 -22.82
N HIS A 232 -7.91 -11.66 -22.48
CA HIS A 232 -8.27 -12.06 -21.13
C HIS A 232 -7.20 -11.68 -20.09
N ILE A 233 -5.92 -11.94 -20.36
CA ILE A 233 -4.81 -11.59 -19.46
C ILE A 233 -4.66 -10.07 -19.31
N LEU A 234 -4.92 -9.29 -20.35
CA LEU A 234 -4.99 -7.82 -20.26
C LEU A 234 -6.15 -7.37 -19.37
N CYS A 235 -7.32 -7.98 -19.49
CA CYS A 235 -8.45 -7.70 -18.61
C CYS A 235 -8.10 -8.05 -17.15
N TYR A 236 -7.50 -9.22 -16.92
CA TYR A 236 -6.97 -9.59 -15.62
C TYR A 236 -6.02 -8.51 -15.08
N ALA A 237 -5.09 -8.02 -15.92
CA ALA A 237 -4.11 -7.02 -15.52
C ALA A 237 -4.74 -5.70 -15.04
N VAL A 238 -5.85 -5.31 -15.63
CA VAL A 238 -6.53 -4.03 -15.33
C VAL A 238 -7.40 -4.13 -14.08
N HIS A 239 -7.98 -5.29 -13.82
CA HIS A 239 -8.96 -5.47 -12.74
C HIS A 239 -8.41 -6.20 -11.50
N GLN A 240 -7.40 -7.06 -11.65
CA GLN A 240 -6.98 -8.01 -10.61
C GLN A 240 -5.56 -7.78 -10.08
N PHE A 241 -5.06 -6.54 -10.14
CA PHE A 241 -3.76 -6.19 -9.57
C PHE A 241 -3.85 -5.88 -8.07
N ILE A 242 -2.77 -6.14 -7.35
CA ILE A 242 -2.57 -5.63 -5.99
C ILE A 242 -1.45 -4.60 -5.99
N PRO A 243 -1.71 -3.35 -5.57
CA PRO A 243 -0.67 -2.37 -5.34
C PRO A 243 0.37 -2.88 -4.32
N MET A 244 1.64 -2.87 -4.72
CA MET A 244 2.76 -3.21 -3.87
C MET A 244 3.27 -1.97 -3.17
N TYR A 245 2.92 -1.85 -1.90
CA TYR A 245 3.43 -0.79 -1.04
C TYR A 245 4.56 -1.32 -0.17
N GLN A 246 5.77 -0.77 -0.33
CA GLN A 246 6.92 -1.13 0.50
C GLN A 246 6.99 -0.25 1.74
N PRO A 247 7.17 -0.79 2.95
CA PRO A 247 7.29 0.02 4.14
C PRO A 247 8.48 0.98 4.04
N PHE A 248 8.26 2.20 4.50
CA PHE A 248 9.31 3.19 4.60
C PHE A 248 10.29 2.83 5.72
N ILE A 249 11.59 2.81 5.41
CA ILE A 249 12.67 2.54 6.37
C ILE A 249 13.63 3.72 6.30
N CYS A 250 13.44 4.67 7.21
CA CYS A 250 14.29 5.85 7.32
C CYS A 250 14.89 5.93 8.72
N ARG A 251 16.21 6.01 8.79
CA ARG A 251 16.90 6.39 10.03
C ARG A 251 16.40 7.77 10.43
N PHE A 252 16.09 7.94 11.71
CA PHE A 252 15.67 9.21 12.31
C PHE A 252 16.82 10.21 12.17
N ASN A 253 16.94 10.86 11.01
CA ASN A 253 17.96 11.86 10.83
C ASN A 253 17.48 13.13 11.54
N ARG A 254 18.10 13.41 12.70
CA ARG A 254 17.82 14.58 13.56
C ARG A 254 17.92 15.92 12.81
N HIS A 255 18.53 15.93 11.61
CA HIS A 255 18.72 17.11 10.77
C HIS A 255 17.81 17.14 9.54
N ASP A 256 17.09 16.06 9.26
CA ASP A 256 16.21 15.96 8.10
C ASP A 256 14.76 16.29 8.49
N ILE A 257 14.58 17.53 8.97
CA ILE A 257 13.27 18.20 9.03
C ILE A 257 12.68 18.40 7.64
N SER A 258 13.40 17.99 6.58
CA SER A 258 12.88 18.04 5.25
C SER A 258 11.81 17.01 4.97
N TYR A 259 11.28 16.26 5.92
CA TYR A 259 10.09 15.40 5.77
C TYR A 259 8.78 16.22 5.54
N TRP A 260 8.77 17.18 4.60
CA TRP A 260 7.68 18.12 4.29
C TRP A 260 6.53 17.54 3.47
N ASN A 261 6.24 16.25 3.59
CA ASN A 261 4.96 15.75 3.14
C ASN A 261 4.35 14.87 4.20
N THR A 262 3.41 15.44 4.93
CA THR A 262 2.41 14.71 5.72
C THR A 262 1.55 13.81 4.85
N SER A 263 1.68 13.87 3.52
CA SER A 263 1.13 12.91 2.57
C SER A 263 2.14 11.90 2.02
N SER A 264 3.43 11.97 2.38
CA SER A 264 4.37 10.88 2.08
C SER A 264 3.86 9.62 2.80
N PRO A 265 3.60 8.55 2.06
CA PRO A 265 3.02 7.36 2.64
C PRO A 265 4.09 6.66 3.49
N THR A 266 3.68 6.13 4.65
CA THR A 266 4.46 5.14 5.42
C THR A 266 4.83 3.92 4.60
N SER A 267 4.34 3.83 3.37
CA SER A 267 4.65 2.82 2.42
C SER A 267 4.70 3.37 0.98
N ILE A 268 5.76 3.10 0.25
CA ILE A 268 5.98 3.66 -1.09
C ILE A 268 5.33 2.75 -2.12
N PRO A 269 4.51 3.26 -3.05
CA PRO A 269 4.05 2.44 -4.17
C PRO A 269 5.26 2.08 -5.04
N CYS A 270 5.67 0.82 -4.99
CA CYS A 270 6.83 0.35 -5.73
C CYS A 270 6.45 -0.50 -6.94
N GLY A 271 5.19 -0.93 -7.05
CA GLY A 271 4.73 -1.73 -8.19
C GLY A 271 3.37 -2.36 -8.01
N TYR A 272 3.10 -3.37 -8.83
CA TYR A 272 1.88 -4.17 -8.83
C TYR A 272 2.21 -5.66 -8.82
N CYS A 273 1.45 -6.40 -8.03
CA CYS A 273 1.50 -7.85 -7.91
C CYS A 273 0.31 -8.46 -8.65
N TYR A 274 0.59 -9.45 -9.51
CA TYR A 274 -0.40 -10.22 -10.26
C TYR A 274 -0.31 -11.68 -9.85
N GLU A 275 -1.28 -12.09 -9.05
CA GLU A 275 -1.26 -13.36 -8.34
C GLU A 275 -2.68 -13.93 -8.29
N PRO A 276 -3.02 -14.94 -9.10
CA PRO A 276 -4.39 -15.45 -9.19
C PRO A 276 -4.91 -15.99 -7.86
N PHE A 277 -4.05 -16.60 -7.05
CA PHE A 277 -4.47 -17.24 -5.80
C PHE A 277 -5.12 -16.24 -4.84
N ILE A 278 -4.60 -15.02 -4.76
CA ILE A 278 -5.11 -14.00 -3.83
C ILE A 278 -6.33 -13.25 -4.36
N THR A 279 -6.67 -13.41 -5.64
CA THR A 279 -7.91 -12.87 -6.22
C THR A 279 -9.16 -13.60 -5.75
N ILE A 280 -9.02 -14.81 -5.17
CA ILE A 280 -10.16 -15.59 -4.67
C ILE A 280 -10.78 -14.98 -3.40
N MET A 281 -10.02 -14.20 -2.63
CA MET A 281 -10.54 -13.50 -1.46
C MET A 281 -11.54 -12.41 -1.86
N ARG A 282 -12.72 -12.42 -1.24
CA ARG A 282 -13.79 -11.44 -1.52
C ARG A 282 -13.62 -10.13 -0.75
N ASN A 283 -14.30 -9.11 -1.24
CA ASN A 283 -14.33 -7.80 -0.61
C ASN A 283 -15.21 -7.75 0.64
N ASP A 284 -14.65 -7.26 1.74
CA ASP A 284 -15.39 -6.65 2.84
C ASP A 284 -14.75 -5.28 3.13
N CYS A 285 -15.57 -4.23 3.27
CA CYS A 285 -15.04 -2.89 3.55
C CYS A 285 -14.40 -2.78 4.94
N ASN A 286 -14.73 -3.70 5.84
CA ASN A 286 -14.11 -3.91 7.14
C ASN A 286 -13.47 -5.32 7.19
N ALA A 287 -12.62 -5.59 6.21
CA ALA A 287 -11.92 -6.85 6.02
C ALA A 287 -11.30 -7.42 7.30
N ASN A 288 -11.41 -8.75 7.44
CA ASN A 288 -10.82 -9.49 8.55
C ASN A 288 -9.32 -9.79 8.34
N THR A 289 -8.79 -9.53 7.14
CA THR A 289 -7.36 -9.66 6.84
C THR A 289 -6.80 -8.41 6.18
N ARG A 290 -5.47 -8.41 6.06
CA ARG A 290 -4.71 -7.33 5.46
C ARG A 290 -3.45 -7.82 4.77
N GLU A 291 -3.15 -7.20 3.65
CA GLU A 291 -1.99 -7.49 2.81
C GLU A 291 -0.80 -6.59 3.15
N TYR A 292 0.38 -7.18 3.16
CA TYR A 292 1.65 -6.49 3.32
C TYR A 292 2.67 -7.01 2.32
N PHE A 293 3.62 -6.16 1.94
CA PHE A 293 4.79 -6.55 1.15
C PHE A 293 6.07 -6.29 1.93
N ASP A 294 6.97 -7.27 1.95
CA ASP A 294 8.35 -7.11 2.42
C ASP A 294 9.32 -7.48 1.30
N GLY A 295 9.77 -6.47 0.55
CA GLY A 295 10.39 -6.67 -0.76
C GLY A 295 9.41 -7.35 -1.70
N LYS A 296 9.82 -8.47 -2.31
CA LYS A 296 8.94 -9.24 -3.21
C LYS A 296 7.93 -10.14 -2.50
N ALA A 297 8.08 -10.39 -1.20
CA ALA A 297 7.20 -11.34 -0.50
C ALA A 297 5.84 -10.69 -0.22
N TYR A 298 4.76 -11.38 -0.60
CA TYR A 298 3.39 -11.06 -0.18
C TYR A 298 3.08 -11.77 1.13
N ILE A 299 2.49 -11.04 2.08
CA ILE A 299 2.13 -11.56 3.41
C ILE A 299 0.67 -11.21 3.67
N LEU A 300 -0.15 -12.21 3.99
CA LEU A 300 -1.51 -11.99 4.46
C LEU A 300 -1.57 -12.19 5.98
N GLN A 301 -2.14 -11.22 6.68
CA GLN A 301 -2.22 -11.21 8.14
C GLN A 301 -3.67 -10.97 8.59
N ALA A 302 -4.05 -11.57 9.72
CA ALA A 302 -5.33 -11.32 10.35
C ALA A 302 -5.39 -9.90 10.94
N ASN A 303 -6.42 -9.13 10.59
CA ASN A 303 -6.66 -7.77 11.09
C ASN A 303 -7.48 -7.77 12.39
N CYS A 304 -8.25 -8.83 12.61
CA CYS A 304 -9.04 -9.05 13.82
C CYS A 304 -9.03 -10.55 14.19
N THR A 305 -9.68 -10.91 15.29
CA THR A 305 -9.91 -12.32 15.60
C THR A 305 -10.81 -12.92 14.53
N ILE A 306 -10.36 -14.01 13.89
CA ILE A 306 -11.13 -14.72 12.86
C ILE A 306 -11.50 -16.10 13.42
N PRO A 307 -12.78 -16.42 13.64
CA PRO A 307 -13.20 -17.74 14.07
C PRO A 307 -12.88 -18.83 13.04
N ALA A 308 -12.76 -20.08 13.48
CA ALA A 308 -12.62 -21.23 12.58
C ALA A 308 -13.79 -21.30 11.58
N ASN A 309 -13.51 -21.77 10.38
CA ASN A 309 -14.41 -21.90 9.24
C ASN A 309 -15.02 -20.57 8.76
N THR A 310 -14.33 -19.45 8.98
CA THR A 310 -14.76 -18.14 8.50
C THR A 310 -14.04 -17.80 7.20
N GLU A 311 -14.80 -17.23 6.25
CA GLU A 311 -14.24 -16.74 5.00
C GLU A 311 -13.28 -15.57 5.26
N ILE A 312 -12.08 -15.67 4.69
CA ILE A 312 -11.08 -14.62 4.62
C ILE A 312 -11.55 -13.57 3.62
N THR A 313 -11.58 -12.32 4.08
CA THR A 313 -11.95 -11.17 3.28
C THR A 313 -10.82 -10.16 3.25
N ARG A 314 -10.73 -9.46 2.13
CA ARG A 314 -9.78 -8.36 1.91
C ARG A 314 -10.54 -7.09 1.55
N ARG A 315 -9.86 -5.95 1.59
CA ARG A 315 -10.48 -4.66 1.29
C ARG A 315 -10.05 -4.18 -0.09
N PHE A 316 -10.99 -4.06 -1.03
CA PHE A 316 -10.68 -3.63 -2.41
C PHE A 316 -10.52 -2.11 -2.56
N SER A 317 -11.10 -1.32 -1.65
CA SER A 317 -11.10 0.14 -1.73
C SER A 317 -10.39 0.77 -0.54
N SER A 318 -9.51 1.74 -0.79
CA SER A 318 -8.86 2.52 0.27
C SER A 318 -9.74 3.65 0.83
N TRP A 319 -10.94 3.90 0.27
CA TRP A 319 -11.78 5.02 0.70
C TRP A 319 -12.54 4.71 2.00
N ASN A 320 -12.56 5.66 2.94
CA ASN A 320 -13.41 5.59 4.14
C ASN A 320 -14.78 6.24 3.93
N ASP A 321 -14.94 7.10 2.93
CA ASP A 321 -16.22 7.69 2.54
C ASP A 321 -17.10 6.65 1.82
N TYR A 322 -18.38 6.59 2.22
CA TYR A 322 -19.33 5.59 1.73
C TYR A 322 -19.60 5.72 0.23
N GLU A 323 -19.88 6.94 -0.25
CA GLU A 323 -20.21 7.18 -1.66
C GLU A 323 -18.99 6.97 -2.57
N ALA A 324 -17.80 7.41 -2.13
CA ALA A 324 -16.56 7.21 -2.86
C ALA A 324 -16.23 5.72 -3.01
N ARG A 325 -16.37 4.92 -1.94
CA ARG A 325 -16.21 3.45 -2.01
C ARG A 325 -17.19 2.83 -3.00
N ARG A 326 -18.49 3.13 -2.87
CA ARG A 326 -19.51 2.54 -3.75
C ARG A 326 -19.27 2.92 -5.20
N LEU A 327 -18.91 4.17 -5.47
CA LEU A 327 -18.59 4.62 -6.82
C LEU A 327 -17.36 3.88 -7.38
N GLU A 328 -16.32 3.67 -6.59
CA GLU A 328 -15.16 2.87 -7.00
C GLU A 328 -15.54 1.43 -7.31
N PHE A 329 -16.27 0.76 -6.41
CA PHE A 329 -16.73 -0.61 -6.63
C PHE A 329 -17.63 -0.75 -7.84
N MET A 330 -18.55 0.20 -8.04
CA MET A 330 -19.44 0.19 -9.20
C MET A 330 -18.68 0.41 -10.50
N ARG A 331 -17.62 1.24 -10.49
CA ARG A 331 -16.79 1.51 -11.68
C ARG A 331 -15.83 0.37 -11.99
N LYS A 332 -15.15 -0.21 -11.00
CA LYS A 332 -14.09 -1.21 -11.19
C LYS A 332 -14.63 -2.64 -11.28
N GLU A 333 -15.57 -2.99 -10.41
CA GLU A 333 -16.02 -4.37 -10.19
C GLU A 333 -17.51 -4.57 -10.51
N LYS A 334 -18.26 -3.48 -10.69
CA LYS A 334 -19.75 -3.44 -10.62
C LYS A 334 -20.30 -4.19 -9.39
N LEU A 335 -19.57 -4.07 -8.28
CA LEU A 335 -19.86 -4.75 -7.05
C LEU A 335 -20.80 -3.90 -6.18
N ASP A 336 -21.96 -4.46 -5.85
CA ASP A 336 -22.87 -3.90 -4.84
C ASP A 336 -22.59 -4.53 -3.47
N CYS A 337 -21.56 -4.01 -2.79
CA CYS A 337 -21.06 -4.59 -1.54
C CYS A 337 -22.14 -4.62 -0.43
N LYS A 338 -22.33 -5.81 0.15
CA LYS A 338 -23.30 -6.08 1.24
C LYS A 338 -22.65 -6.31 2.61
N CYS A 339 -21.42 -5.86 2.80
CA CYS A 339 -20.79 -5.95 4.11
C CYS A 339 -21.54 -5.12 5.17
N THR A 340 -21.30 -5.42 6.44
CA THR A 340 -21.94 -4.73 7.58
C THR A 340 -21.76 -3.22 7.54
N LEU A 341 -20.58 -2.74 7.11
CA LEU A 341 -20.30 -1.31 6.96
C LEU A 341 -21.15 -0.66 5.86
N CYS A 342 -21.33 -1.32 4.72
CA CYS A 342 -22.15 -0.82 3.61
C CYS A 342 -23.65 -0.88 3.94
N ILE A 343 -24.12 -1.91 4.66
CA ILE A 343 -25.52 -2.02 5.10
C ILE A 343 -25.92 -0.85 6.01
N ARG A 344 -24.99 -0.35 6.85
CA ARG A 344 -25.23 0.82 7.71
C ARG A 344 -25.43 2.13 6.92
N GLY A 345 -25.10 2.16 5.63
CA GLY A 345 -25.24 3.35 4.78
C GLY A 345 -24.18 4.42 5.04
N ASN A 346 -24.49 5.66 4.68
CA ASN A 346 -23.59 6.80 4.88
C ASN A 346 -23.63 7.26 6.34
N LEU A 347 -22.54 7.01 7.08
CA LEU A 347 -22.37 7.45 8.47
C LEU A 347 -21.68 8.83 8.59
N GLY A 348 -21.23 9.40 7.47
CA GLY A 348 -20.56 10.69 7.42
C GLY A 348 -21.50 11.85 7.09
N PRO A 349 -20.97 13.08 6.98
CA PRO A 349 -21.73 14.24 6.53
C PRO A 349 -22.28 14.03 5.11
N THR A 350 -23.32 14.80 4.77
CA THR A 350 -23.92 14.84 3.43
C THR A 350 -23.96 16.27 2.90
N GLY A 351 -24.26 16.43 1.60
CA GLY A 351 -24.35 17.73 0.94
C GLY A 351 -23.07 18.57 1.04
N ASP A 352 -23.25 19.88 1.23
CA ASP A 352 -22.16 20.87 1.29
C ASP A 352 -21.10 20.53 2.36
N LEU A 353 -21.50 20.07 3.55
CA LEU A 353 -20.53 19.73 4.60
C LEU A 353 -19.64 18.56 4.19
N ARG A 354 -20.16 17.60 3.43
CA ARG A 354 -19.37 16.49 2.87
C ARG A 354 -18.39 17.00 1.82
N GLU A 355 -18.85 17.85 0.90
CA GLU A 355 -18.00 18.41 -0.15
C GLU A 355 -16.86 19.23 0.44
N ARG A 356 -17.15 20.07 1.44
CA ARG A 356 -16.13 20.82 2.19
C ARG A 356 -15.16 19.90 2.92
N MET A 357 -15.64 18.85 3.60
CA MET A 357 -14.75 17.88 4.25
C MET A 357 -13.83 17.19 3.25
N LEU A 358 -14.36 16.76 2.10
CA LEU A 358 -13.60 16.10 1.04
C LEU A 358 -12.66 17.06 0.31
N SER A 359 -12.92 18.38 0.33
CA SER A 359 -12.02 19.38 -0.24
C SER A 359 -10.80 19.68 0.65
N ILE A 360 -10.75 19.14 1.88
CA ILE A 360 -9.55 19.21 2.73
C ILE A 360 -8.48 18.29 2.11
N TYR A 361 -7.79 18.81 1.11
CA TYR A 361 -6.73 18.13 0.37
C TYR A 361 -5.51 19.03 0.33
N VAL A 362 -4.52 18.69 1.17
CA VAL A 362 -3.27 19.45 1.30
C VAL A 362 -2.20 18.97 0.32
N ASP A 363 -2.42 17.85 -0.40
CA ASP A 363 -1.46 17.24 -1.33
C ASP A 363 -1.05 18.15 -2.51
N ASN A 364 -1.77 19.24 -2.76
CA ASN A 364 -1.46 20.22 -3.81
C ASN A 364 -0.75 21.48 -3.29
N TYR A 365 -0.54 21.63 -1.98
CA TYR A 365 0.16 22.79 -1.44
C TYR A 365 1.66 22.64 -1.66
N LYS A 366 2.19 23.36 -2.64
CA LYS A 366 3.63 23.55 -2.79
C LYS A 366 4.08 24.57 -1.73
N PRO A 367 4.93 24.20 -0.76
CA PRO A 367 5.30 25.05 0.37
C PRO A 367 5.95 26.38 -0.02
N GLU A 368 6.34 26.57 -1.28
CA GLU A 368 7.12 27.72 -1.72
C GLU A 368 6.32 29.02 -1.95
N VAL A 369 4.97 29.04 -1.88
CA VAL A 369 4.23 30.08 -2.63
C VAL A 369 3.63 31.22 -1.79
N ASP A 370 3.17 31.04 -0.53
CA ASP A 370 2.65 32.17 0.29
C ASP A 370 2.28 31.74 1.72
N GLU A 371 2.90 32.34 2.76
CA GLU A 371 2.57 32.06 4.18
C GLU A 371 1.14 32.53 4.54
N GLU A 372 0.67 33.64 3.97
CA GLU A 372 -0.64 34.18 4.29
C GLU A 372 -1.76 33.35 3.67
N LYS A 373 -1.57 32.85 2.43
CA LYS A 373 -2.52 31.89 1.83
C LYS A 373 -2.57 30.58 2.60
N LEU A 374 -1.43 30.12 3.14
CA LEU A 374 -1.41 28.93 3.97
C LEU A 374 -2.24 29.15 5.25
N LYS A 375 -2.05 30.28 5.94
CA LYS A 375 -2.85 30.63 7.13
C LYS A 375 -4.34 30.73 6.80
N GLU A 376 -4.69 31.34 5.66
CA GLU A 376 -6.08 31.44 5.21
C GLU A 376 -6.68 30.05 4.96
N GLN A 377 -5.99 29.19 4.21
CA GLN A 377 -6.44 27.83 3.93
C GLN A 377 -6.57 27.00 5.22
N LEU A 378 -5.58 27.06 6.11
CA LEU A 378 -5.63 26.39 7.41
C LEU A 378 -6.81 26.87 8.25
N SER A 379 -7.12 28.17 8.24
CA SER A 379 -8.29 28.72 8.93
C SER A 379 -9.60 28.14 8.38
N ILE A 380 -9.71 28.03 7.05
CA ILE A 380 -10.86 27.40 6.38
C ILE A 380 -10.99 25.92 6.80
N ASP A 381 -9.88 25.17 6.76
CA ASP A 381 -9.87 23.73 7.06
C ASP A 381 -10.19 23.46 8.54
N HIS A 382 -9.63 24.25 9.47
CA HIS A 382 -9.96 24.16 10.90
C HIS A 382 -11.44 24.43 11.15
N ARG A 383 -12.03 25.41 10.44
CA ARG A 383 -13.46 25.69 10.52
C ARG A 383 -14.30 24.52 10.04
N ILE A 384 -13.90 23.81 8.98
CA ILE A 384 -14.62 22.62 8.51
C ILE A 384 -14.62 21.51 9.59
N ILE A 385 -13.49 21.29 10.26
CA ILE A 385 -13.43 20.33 11.40
C ILE A 385 -14.30 20.78 12.57
N ALA A 386 -14.35 22.08 12.87
CA ALA A 386 -15.22 22.63 13.91
C ALA A 386 -16.71 22.53 13.55
N ASP A 387 -17.05 22.72 12.27
CA ASP A 387 -18.41 22.54 11.76
C ASP A 387 -18.85 21.09 11.94
N LEU A 388 -18.01 20.09 11.61
CA LEU A 388 -18.35 18.67 11.86
C LEU A 388 -18.79 18.43 13.32
N LYS A 389 -18.03 18.95 14.29
CA LYS A 389 -18.42 18.86 15.71
C LYS A 389 -19.74 19.58 16.00
N THR A 390 -19.93 20.79 15.45
CA THR A 390 -21.14 21.60 15.65
C THR A 390 -22.39 20.91 15.09
N TYR A 391 -22.25 20.16 14.00
CA TYR A 391 -23.30 19.35 13.39
C TYR A 391 -23.49 17.98 14.07
N GLY A 392 -22.81 17.73 15.20
CA GLY A 392 -22.98 16.53 16.02
C GLY A 392 -22.14 15.33 15.57
N PHE A 393 -21.21 15.50 14.63
CA PHE A 393 -20.29 14.42 14.24
C PHE A 393 -19.19 14.24 15.30
N GLY A 394 -19.05 13.01 15.77
CA GLY A 394 -18.03 12.59 16.73
C GLY A 394 -16.68 12.26 16.07
N HIS A 395 -15.77 11.72 16.88
CA HIS A 395 -14.46 11.26 16.42
C HIS A 395 -14.53 10.01 15.53
N ASP A 396 -15.65 9.30 15.53
CA ASP A 396 -15.96 8.14 14.68
C ASP A 396 -16.46 8.53 13.28
N CYS A 397 -16.60 9.83 12.98
CA CYS A 397 -17.02 10.33 11.68
C CYS A 397 -16.13 9.80 10.55
N PRO A 398 -16.69 9.08 9.54
CA PRO A 398 -15.93 8.64 8.38
C PRO A 398 -15.25 9.82 7.67
N GLY A 399 -13.98 9.66 7.34
CA GLY A 399 -13.17 10.68 6.66
C GLY A 399 -12.55 11.74 7.57
N LEU A 400 -12.98 11.87 8.84
CA LEU A 400 -12.41 12.84 9.78
C LEU A 400 -10.92 12.62 10.00
N ARG A 401 -10.50 11.36 10.20
CA ARG A 401 -9.08 10.99 10.30
C ARG A 401 -8.25 11.56 9.16
N ARG A 402 -8.74 11.35 7.93
CA ARG A 402 -8.07 11.81 6.72
C ARG A 402 -8.01 13.34 6.68
N ALA A 403 -9.13 14.01 6.97
CA ALA A 403 -9.18 15.47 7.01
C ALA A 403 -8.18 16.05 8.02
N CYS A 404 -8.09 15.48 9.24
CA CYS A 404 -7.11 15.88 10.24
C CYS A 404 -5.66 15.62 9.79
N MET A 405 -5.39 14.48 9.15
CA MET A 405 -4.04 14.17 8.63
C MET A 405 -3.64 15.04 7.44
N SER A 406 -4.59 15.42 6.57
CA SER A 406 -4.38 16.41 5.52
C SER A 406 -4.03 17.76 6.15
N LEU A 407 -4.87 18.25 7.08
CA LEU A 407 -4.70 19.52 7.78
C LEU A 407 -3.36 19.61 8.53
N PHE A 408 -2.93 18.51 9.13
CA PHE A 408 -1.63 18.40 9.79
C PHE A 408 -0.46 18.77 8.86
N GLY A 409 -0.58 18.54 7.55
CA GLY A 409 0.38 18.99 6.54
C GLY A 409 0.73 20.46 6.57
N GLY A 410 -0.28 21.26 6.29
CA GLY A 410 -0.08 22.70 6.29
C GLY A 410 0.25 23.23 7.67
N GLN A 411 -0.32 22.63 8.73
CA GLN A 411 -0.04 23.07 10.10
C GLN A 411 1.40 22.79 10.53
N PHE A 412 1.94 21.63 10.18
CA PHE A 412 3.34 21.30 10.41
C PHE A 412 4.28 22.23 9.65
N ASP A 413 3.90 22.59 8.41
CA ASP A 413 4.68 23.54 7.61
C ASP A 413 4.64 24.96 8.19
N LEU A 414 3.50 25.41 8.67
CA LEU A 414 3.38 26.70 9.35
C LEU A 414 4.17 26.72 10.67
N ASP A 415 4.02 25.69 11.50
CA ASP A 415 4.66 25.61 12.83
C ASP A 415 6.20 25.60 12.74
N SER A 416 6.75 24.90 11.74
CA SER A 416 8.20 24.76 11.55
C SER A 416 8.88 26.06 11.06
N ARG A 417 8.13 26.97 10.43
CA ARG A 417 8.61 28.32 10.02
C ARG A 417 8.70 29.30 11.19
N THR A 418 8.05 29.00 12.32
CA THR A 418 8.04 29.90 13.48
C THR A 418 9.40 29.94 14.18
N LYS A 419 9.77 31.10 14.74
CA LYS A 419 11.04 31.27 15.48
C LYS A 419 11.12 30.42 16.76
N THR A 420 9.98 30.11 17.35
CA THR A 420 9.83 29.38 18.62
C THR A 420 9.49 27.90 18.46
N GLN A 421 9.32 27.43 17.20
CA GLN A 421 9.13 26.02 16.84
C GLN A 421 8.30 25.24 17.87
N ASP A 422 7.13 25.76 18.22
CA ASP A 422 6.36 25.23 19.35
C ASP A 422 5.46 24.04 18.98
N TYR A 423 5.24 23.84 17.68
CA TYR A 423 4.44 22.76 17.07
C TYR A 423 3.05 22.59 17.68
N LYS A 424 2.48 23.63 18.31
CA LYS A 424 1.26 23.49 19.10
C LYS A 424 0.08 22.99 18.26
N GLY A 425 -0.10 23.54 17.06
CA GLY A 425 -1.17 23.13 16.15
C GLY A 425 -0.98 21.70 15.65
N SER A 426 0.25 21.38 15.24
CA SER A 426 0.67 20.05 14.77
C SER A 426 0.41 18.98 15.82
N LEU A 427 0.84 19.22 17.05
CA LEU A 427 0.70 18.31 18.18
C LEU A 427 -0.77 18.09 18.53
N ARG A 428 -1.56 19.16 18.53
CA ARG A 428 -3.01 19.06 18.76
C ARG A 428 -3.67 18.14 17.73
N LEU A 429 -3.32 18.24 16.45
CA LEU A 429 -3.86 17.40 15.40
C LEU A 429 -3.42 15.94 15.53
N LEU A 430 -2.11 15.68 15.69
CA LEU A 430 -1.58 14.32 15.80
C LEU A 430 -2.13 13.58 17.03
N LEU A 431 -2.19 14.24 18.18
CA LEU A 431 -2.75 13.65 19.39
C LEU A 431 -4.26 13.41 19.27
N THR A 432 -4.99 14.32 18.61
CA THR A 432 -6.41 14.10 18.30
C THR A 432 -6.58 12.87 17.41
N VAL A 433 -5.77 12.71 16.37
CA VAL A 433 -5.83 11.54 15.49
C VAL A 433 -5.52 10.27 16.27
N TYR A 434 -4.37 10.20 16.93
CA TYR A 434 -3.90 8.97 17.57
C TYR A 434 -4.78 8.54 18.75
N TYR A 435 -5.19 9.48 19.61
CA TYR A 435 -5.84 9.16 20.87
C TYR A 435 -7.36 9.30 20.86
N LEU A 436 -7.92 10.14 19.99
CA LEU A 436 -9.37 10.40 19.97
C LEU A 436 -10.06 9.77 18.76
N ILE A 437 -9.43 9.80 17.58
CA ILE A 437 -10.02 9.30 16.33
C ILE A 437 -9.68 7.82 16.10
N ASP A 438 -8.40 7.45 16.11
CA ASP A 438 -7.94 6.09 15.77
C ASP A 438 -8.59 4.97 16.61
N PRO A 439 -8.94 5.16 17.90
CA PRO A 439 -9.62 4.13 18.70
C PRO A 439 -11.09 3.87 18.33
N VAL A 440 -11.74 4.82 17.63
CA VAL A 440 -13.18 4.77 17.32
C VAL A 440 -13.47 4.83 15.82
N ALA A 441 -12.45 5.08 15.00
CA ALA A 441 -12.59 5.15 13.55
C ALA A 441 -13.08 3.81 12.97
N CYS A 442 -14.03 3.90 12.05
CA CYS A 442 -14.60 2.76 11.35
C CYS A 442 -14.58 3.01 9.82
N PRO A 443 -13.84 2.21 9.03
CA PRO A 443 -13.03 1.06 9.45
C PRO A 443 -11.83 1.49 10.31
N ALA A 444 -11.34 0.56 11.13
CA ALA A 444 -10.20 0.80 12.01
C ALA A 444 -8.96 1.20 11.19
N PRO A 445 -8.15 2.16 11.67
CA PRO A 445 -6.96 2.56 10.97
C PRO A 445 -5.90 1.47 11.04
N SER A 446 -5.20 1.39 9.93
CA SER A 446 -4.15 0.44 9.65
C SER A 446 -2.93 0.61 10.57
N PRO A 447 -2.16 -0.45 10.91
CA PRO A 447 -0.86 -0.31 11.55
C PRO A 447 0.07 0.74 10.89
N GLU A 448 0.16 0.81 9.57
CA GLU A 448 0.92 1.83 8.83
C GLU A 448 0.38 3.22 9.11
N GLU A 449 -0.94 3.38 9.08
CA GLU A 449 -1.59 4.65 9.37
C GLU A 449 -1.28 5.15 10.78
N ARG A 450 -1.20 4.24 11.76
CA ARG A 450 -0.82 4.55 13.16
C ARG A 450 0.67 4.83 13.31
N ILE A 451 1.51 4.02 12.67
CA ILE A 451 2.97 4.22 12.58
C ILE A 451 3.28 5.61 12.06
N LYS A 452 2.54 6.10 11.05
CA LYS A 452 2.71 7.45 10.50
C LYS A 452 2.56 8.53 11.56
N VAL A 453 1.49 8.45 12.35
CA VAL A 453 1.19 9.44 13.40
C VAL A 453 2.27 9.38 14.51
N LEU A 454 2.63 8.18 14.93
CA LEU A 454 3.70 7.95 15.91
C LEU A 454 5.05 8.48 15.42
N HIS A 455 5.40 8.27 14.15
CA HIS A 455 6.61 8.82 13.55
C HIS A 455 6.66 10.34 13.68
N PHE A 456 5.59 11.05 13.33
CA PHE A 456 5.56 12.51 13.44
C PHE A 456 5.62 12.99 14.90
N LEU A 457 4.95 12.30 15.83
CA LEU A 457 5.04 12.62 17.26
C LEU A 457 6.48 12.48 17.76
N ILE A 458 7.17 11.40 17.38
CA ILE A 458 8.58 11.14 17.72
C ILE A 458 9.49 12.20 17.08
N VAL A 459 9.29 12.51 15.80
CA VAL A 459 10.07 13.53 15.09
C VAL A 459 9.96 14.88 15.80
N ILE A 460 8.75 15.35 16.10
CA ILE A 460 8.54 16.62 16.80
C ILE A 460 9.22 16.61 18.17
N ALA A 461 9.12 15.51 18.91
CA ALA A 461 9.75 15.39 20.22
C ALA A 461 11.29 15.53 20.15
N TYR A 462 11.92 15.04 19.08
CA TYR A 462 13.37 15.17 18.87
C TYR A 462 13.82 16.55 18.36
N ILE A 463 12.90 17.46 18.00
CA ILE A 463 13.28 18.78 17.47
C ILE A 463 14.04 19.59 18.52
N GLY A 464 15.24 20.05 18.12
CA GLY A 464 16.08 20.98 18.87
C GLY A 464 17.00 20.41 19.94
N GLU A 465 17.39 19.13 19.85
CA GLU A 465 18.59 18.66 20.56
C GLU A 465 19.87 19.36 20.07
N ASN A 466 19.88 19.84 18.81
CA ASN A 466 21.02 20.50 18.18
C ASN A 466 20.66 21.80 17.41
N SER A 467 19.43 22.33 17.56
CA SER A 467 19.01 23.51 16.79
C SER A 467 19.38 24.81 17.50
N ARG A 468 19.65 25.88 16.72
CA ARG A 468 19.83 27.25 17.24
C ARG A 468 18.51 27.90 17.66
N SER A 469 17.38 27.25 17.39
CA SER A 469 16.03 27.75 17.64
C SER A 469 15.60 27.44 19.07
N LYS A 470 14.85 28.35 19.71
CA LYS A 470 14.25 28.07 21.02
C LYS A 470 13.12 27.08 20.84
N VAL A 471 13.24 25.90 21.43
CA VAL A 471 12.17 24.90 21.51
C VAL A 471 11.22 25.26 22.66
N SER A 472 9.91 25.11 22.45
CA SER A 472 8.91 25.39 23.49
C SER A 472 8.97 24.39 24.65
N GLU A 473 8.49 24.81 25.83
CA GLU A 473 8.37 23.94 27.01
C GLU A 473 7.47 22.72 26.75
N ILE A 474 6.46 22.86 25.88
CA ILE A 474 5.56 21.77 25.49
C ILE A 474 6.35 20.65 24.81
N VAL A 475 7.19 20.98 23.81
CA VAL A 475 8.01 19.98 23.09
C VAL A 475 9.05 19.35 24.02
N LEU A 476 9.69 20.14 24.89
CA LEU A 476 10.65 19.60 25.87
C LEU A 476 9.99 18.62 26.85
N THR A 477 8.78 18.92 27.31
CA THR A 477 8.04 18.04 28.23
C THR A 477 7.59 16.77 27.53
N MET A 478 7.16 16.88 26.26
CA MET A 478 6.77 15.73 25.43
C MET A 478 7.89 14.72 25.20
N ARG A 479 9.17 15.13 25.21
CA ARG A 479 10.31 14.20 25.09
C ARG A 479 10.26 13.06 26.09
N LYS A 480 9.69 13.31 27.27
CA LYS A 480 9.51 12.29 28.30
C LYS A 480 8.64 11.11 27.82
N PHE A 481 7.78 11.30 26.82
CA PHE A 481 6.90 10.26 26.27
C PHE A 481 7.48 9.44 25.13
N ILE A 482 8.67 9.80 24.62
CA ILE A 482 9.27 9.14 23.46
C ILE A 482 9.34 7.62 23.67
N TYR A 483 9.64 7.16 24.90
CA TYR A 483 9.64 5.74 25.23
C TYR A 483 8.33 5.05 24.85
N HIS A 484 7.20 5.63 25.25
CA HIS A 484 5.88 5.05 24.98
C HIS A 484 5.59 5.02 23.49
N TRP A 485 5.79 6.12 22.77
CA TRP A 485 5.55 6.14 21.31
C TRP A 485 6.49 5.21 20.56
N ARG A 486 7.76 5.08 20.97
CA ARG A 486 8.71 4.11 20.41
C ARG A 486 8.27 2.67 20.66
N SER A 487 7.82 2.36 21.87
CA SER A 487 7.28 1.04 22.20
C SER A 487 6.07 0.70 21.33
N GLN A 488 5.14 1.65 21.18
CA GLN A 488 3.98 1.49 20.29
C GLN A 488 4.40 1.32 18.82
N LEU A 489 5.39 2.08 18.37
CA LEU A 489 5.94 2.00 17.01
C LEU A 489 6.49 0.60 16.70
N VAL A 490 7.19 -0.01 17.68
CA VAL A 490 7.68 -1.40 17.59
C VAL A 490 6.53 -2.40 17.60
N GLN A 491 5.48 -2.16 18.39
CA GLN A 491 4.31 -3.02 18.43
C GLN A 491 3.56 -3.02 17.09
N TYR A 492 3.24 -1.84 16.54
CA TYR A 492 2.54 -1.76 15.26
C TYR A 492 3.40 -2.25 14.09
N SER A 493 4.72 -2.07 14.10
CA SER A 493 5.56 -2.60 13.02
C SER A 493 5.63 -4.13 13.01
N ARG A 494 5.51 -4.79 14.17
CA ARG A 494 5.33 -6.26 14.23
C ARG A 494 4.00 -6.70 13.64
N GLN A 495 2.97 -5.84 13.69
CA GLN A 495 1.69 -6.04 13.02
C GLN A 495 1.71 -5.66 11.53
N MET A 496 2.91 -5.47 10.95
CA MET A 496 3.11 -5.34 9.51
C MET A 496 3.82 -6.58 8.98
N GLY A 497 3.08 -7.68 8.82
CA GLY A 497 3.60 -8.93 8.28
C GLY A 497 4.49 -9.74 9.22
N GLY A 498 4.56 -9.37 10.51
CA GLY A 498 5.24 -10.13 11.56
C GLY A 498 6.55 -9.51 12.07
N PRO A 499 7.17 -10.09 13.12
CA PRO A 499 8.33 -9.52 13.82
C PRO A 499 9.65 -9.58 13.04
N ASN A 500 9.66 -10.29 11.91
CA ASN A 500 10.87 -10.54 11.12
C ASN A 500 10.95 -9.70 9.84
N THR A 501 9.93 -8.88 9.57
CA THR A 501 9.94 -7.97 8.42
C THR A 501 11.00 -6.90 8.59
N ARG A 502 11.44 -6.30 7.48
CA ARG A 502 12.47 -5.25 7.50
C ARG A 502 12.08 -4.07 8.40
N ILE A 503 10.83 -3.60 8.33
CA ILE A 503 10.34 -2.49 9.17
C ILE A 503 10.28 -2.86 10.67
N ALA A 504 9.86 -4.08 11.00
CA ALA A 504 9.82 -4.54 12.39
C ALA A 504 11.22 -4.64 13.00
N LYS A 505 12.19 -5.16 12.23
CA LYS A 505 13.61 -5.18 12.61
C LYS A 505 14.15 -3.76 12.79
N PHE A 506 13.91 -2.89 11.82
CA PHE A 506 14.37 -1.51 11.85
C PHE A 506 13.88 -0.76 13.10
N HIS A 507 12.56 -0.72 13.37
CA HIS A 507 12.04 -0.02 14.54
C HIS A 507 12.50 -0.63 15.87
N ARG A 508 12.66 -1.96 15.94
CA ARG A 508 13.19 -2.63 17.12
C ARG A 508 14.63 -2.24 17.39
N ASN A 509 15.49 -2.22 16.36
CA ASN A 509 16.90 -1.86 16.50
C ASN A 509 17.03 -0.39 16.89
N ALA A 510 16.30 0.51 16.21
CA ALA A 510 16.27 1.93 16.56
C ALA A 510 15.79 2.18 18.00
N PHE A 511 14.82 1.39 18.48
CA PHE A 511 14.38 1.50 19.87
C PHE A 511 15.42 0.97 20.87
N ALA A 512 16.15 -0.10 20.53
CA ALA A 512 17.21 -0.61 21.38
C ALA A 512 18.37 0.40 21.51
N GLU A 513 18.79 1.03 20.41
CA GLU A 513 19.80 2.11 20.40
C GLU A 513 19.36 3.28 21.31
N ASP A 514 18.12 3.73 21.17
CA ASP A 514 17.50 4.78 21.97
C ASP A 514 17.48 4.45 23.49
N LEU A 515 17.37 3.17 23.87
CA LEU A 515 17.43 2.73 25.27
C LEU A 515 18.86 2.68 25.82
N GLU A 516 19.82 2.29 24.99
CA GLU A 516 21.25 2.26 25.36
C GLU A 516 21.79 3.67 25.60
N ASP A 517 21.29 4.68 24.86
CA ASP A 517 21.62 6.10 25.04
C ASP A 517 21.17 6.66 26.41
N GLY A 518 20.29 5.98 27.14
CA GLY A 518 19.91 6.30 28.53
C GLY A 518 19.11 7.60 28.74
N ASN A 519 18.76 8.30 27.66
CA ASN A 519 18.13 9.62 27.71
C ASN A 519 16.59 9.61 27.75
N ILE A 520 15.97 8.42 27.80
CA ILE A 520 14.51 8.28 27.67
C ILE A 520 13.90 7.86 29.00
N LEU A 521 12.96 8.65 29.50
CA LEU A 521 12.21 8.34 30.71
C LEU A 521 11.28 7.13 30.49
N VAL A 522 11.42 6.12 31.33
CA VAL A 522 10.54 4.94 31.33
C VAL A 522 9.47 5.09 32.40
N TYR A 523 8.21 5.18 31.99
CA TYR A 523 7.08 5.16 32.93
C TYR A 523 6.81 3.73 33.40
N THR A 524 7.00 3.47 34.70
CA THR A 524 6.67 2.19 35.32
C THR A 524 5.27 2.16 35.91
N ASN A 525 4.66 3.33 36.13
CA ASN A 525 3.31 3.50 36.63
C ASN A 525 2.39 4.11 35.55
N LYS A 526 1.28 3.42 35.29
CA LYS A 526 0.26 3.81 34.32
C LYS A 526 -0.48 5.09 34.71
N ASP A 527 -0.77 5.30 35.99
CA ASP A 527 -1.54 6.48 36.41
C ASP A 527 -0.73 7.77 36.23
N ASP A 528 0.60 7.67 36.39
CA ASP A 528 1.52 8.77 36.10
C ASP A 528 1.55 9.10 34.59
N LEU A 529 1.54 8.08 33.72
CA LEU A 529 1.43 8.24 32.27
C LEU A 529 0.14 8.97 31.89
N VAL A 530 -1.00 8.53 32.45
CA VAL A 530 -2.33 9.12 32.20
C VAL A 530 -2.38 10.57 32.67
N LYS A 531 -1.87 10.84 33.87
CA LYS A 531 -1.83 12.19 34.45
C LYS A 531 -0.99 13.14 33.59
N GLU A 532 0.18 12.70 33.14
CA GLU A 532 1.06 13.50 32.29
C GLU A 532 0.40 13.80 30.93
N LEU A 533 -0.16 12.77 30.26
CA LEU A 533 -0.83 12.94 28.96
C LEU A 533 -2.04 13.90 29.06
N ASN A 534 -2.84 13.78 30.12
CA ASN A 534 -3.95 14.70 30.38
C ASN A 534 -3.49 16.13 30.70
N GLY A 535 -2.31 16.28 31.29
CA GLY A 535 -1.63 17.57 31.44
C GLY A 535 -1.39 18.23 30.08
N TRP A 536 -0.90 17.47 29.10
CA TRP A 536 -0.68 17.98 27.74
C TRP A 536 -1.96 18.26 26.99
N PHE A 537 -2.97 17.41 27.13
CA PHE A 537 -4.28 17.67 26.53
C PHE A 537 -4.84 18.99 26.99
N LYS A 538 -4.77 19.27 28.30
CA LYS A 538 -5.15 20.57 28.85
C LYS A 538 -4.33 21.73 28.26
N LEU A 539 -3.01 21.60 28.13
CA LEU A 539 -2.14 22.64 27.55
C LEU A 539 -2.44 22.91 26.06
N LEU A 540 -2.88 21.89 25.33
CA LEU A 540 -3.23 21.95 23.91
C LEU A 540 -4.71 22.30 23.66
N GLY A 541 -5.51 22.46 24.72
CA GLY A 541 -6.94 22.72 24.61
C GLY A 541 -7.73 21.53 24.05
N LEU A 542 -7.31 20.32 24.38
CA LEU A 542 -7.99 19.06 24.13
C LEU A 542 -8.74 18.60 25.39
N ASP A 543 -9.84 17.89 25.17
CA ASP A 543 -10.63 17.27 26.24
C ASP A 543 -9.79 16.20 26.96
N GLN A 544 -9.89 16.11 28.28
CA GLN A 544 -9.20 15.09 29.05
C GLN A 544 -9.71 13.69 28.68
N MET A 545 -8.79 12.73 28.65
CA MET A 545 -9.11 11.32 28.46
C MET A 545 -9.23 10.59 29.78
N THR A 546 -10.10 9.59 29.79
CA THR A 546 -10.12 8.58 30.84
C THR A 546 -8.91 7.67 30.73
N SER A 547 -8.51 7.05 31.85
CA SER A 547 -7.45 6.05 31.85
C SER A 547 -7.76 4.89 30.90
N GLU A 548 -9.04 4.55 30.70
CA GLU A 548 -9.45 3.49 29.78
C GLU A 548 -9.21 3.89 28.31
N GLN A 549 -9.53 5.13 27.93
CA GLN A 549 -9.29 5.61 26.56
C GLN A 549 -7.79 5.58 26.21
N ILE A 550 -6.92 5.92 27.17
CA ILE A 550 -5.46 5.92 26.99
C ILE A 550 -4.89 4.49 26.88
N LEU A 551 -5.55 3.49 27.47
CA LEU A 551 -5.11 2.09 27.38
C LEU A 551 -5.58 1.38 26.13
N ARG A 552 -6.66 1.86 25.52
CA ARG A 552 -7.15 1.34 24.24
C ARG A 552 -6.19 1.68 23.10
N THR A 553 -5.33 2.68 23.30
CA THR A 553 -4.25 3.12 22.39
C THR A 553 -2.90 2.61 22.83
#